data_AF-A0A536LAD0-F1
#
_entry.id   AF-A0A536LAD0-F1
#
_cell.length_a   1.000
_cell.length_b   1.000
_cell.length_c   1.000
_cell.angle_alpha   90.00
_cell.angle_beta   90.00
_cell.angle_gamma   90.00
#
_symmetry.space_group_name_H-M   'P 1'
#
loop_
_entity.id
_entity.type
_entity.pdbx_description
1 polymer ?
#
loop_
_entity_poly.entity_id
_entity_poly.type
_entity_poly.pdbx_seq_one_letter_code
_entity_poly.pdbx_strand_id
1 'polypeptide(L)'
;MHLPVDPRVRYAVAVSPDDSRIAVAAFNYLGSTAYGNPGVRLNIFVQDLAGGNRVDLFSSTTVTEWPIGWNNGHLIIAVGPGGLVQYTSNNPYYADEYHVVNATTGARLATVGGCVEGPVVRGGAACIFNEPTQNVLGYRSWDAIRHSFVPQPYSNLQPLALTPDGNRLAGSTLGQLADRHLDLVSASGVTELEVRGIVQGWLDNEHLVYFTVETNKSFILDVVTGVSAAVPQAAPKPLPDSPDPYLHFLGTVPQQMS
;
A
#
# COMPACT_ATOMS: atom_id res chain seq x y z
N MET A 1 23.39 4.36 11.53
CA MET A 1 22.11 4.36 12.28
C MET A 1 22.20 3.48 13.53
N HIS A 2 21.58 3.87 14.65
CA HIS A 2 21.46 3.03 15.86
C HIS A 2 19.99 2.96 16.29
N LEU A 3 19.35 1.80 16.14
CA LEU A 3 18.02 1.54 16.69
C LEU A 3 18.15 0.84 18.05
N PRO A 4 17.46 1.31 19.10
CA PRO A 4 17.42 0.58 20.37
C PRO A 4 16.90 -0.84 20.18
N VAL A 5 17.64 -1.84 20.67
CA VAL A 5 17.19 -3.23 20.66
C VAL A 5 16.44 -3.49 21.97
N ASP A 6 15.12 -3.50 21.90
CA ASP A 6 14.22 -3.88 23.00
C ASP A 6 13.24 -4.94 22.49
N PRO A 7 13.07 -6.08 23.18
CA PRO A 7 12.15 -7.14 22.73
C PRO A 7 10.69 -6.68 22.59
N ARG A 8 10.32 -5.56 23.22
CA ARG A 8 8.99 -4.94 23.16
C ARG A 8 8.85 -3.88 22.07
N VAL A 9 9.91 -3.57 21.34
CA VAL A 9 9.85 -2.59 20.25
C VAL A 9 9.82 -3.32 18.90
N ARG A 10 8.93 -2.89 18.02
CA ARG A 10 8.94 -3.25 16.61
C ARG A 10 9.12 -1.99 15.78
N TYR A 11 9.83 -2.13 14.67
CA TYR A 11 10.13 -1.01 13.80
C TYR A 11 9.52 -1.24 12.43
N ALA A 12 8.97 -0.17 11.86
CA ALA A 12 8.71 -0.06 10.44
C ALA A 12 9.55 1.07 9.86
N VAL A 13 10.03 0.90 8.64
CA VAL A 13 10.98 1.83 8.04
C VAL A 13 10.65 2.12 6.59
N ALA A 14 10.98 3.34 6.17
CA ALA A 14 11.05 3.73 4.77
C ALA A 14 12.33 4.52 4.52
N VAL A 15 13.14 4.08 3.55
CA VAL A 15 14.37 4.76 3.14
C VAL A 15 14.03 5.78 2.05
N SER A 16 14.71 6.93 2.04
CA SER A 16 14.53 7.92 0.98
C SER A 16 15.14 7.43 -0.35
N PRO A 17 14.65 7.88 -1.53
CA PRO A 17 15.11 7.35 -2.82
C PRO A 17 16.57 7.64 -3.15
N ASP A 18 17.18 8.60 -2.48
CA ASP A 18 18.59 8.99 -2.59
C ASP A 18 19.49 8.30 -1.54
N ASP A 19 18.95 7.32 -0.81
CA ASP A 19 19.62 6.58 0.27
C ASP A 19 20.24 7.46 1.38
N SER A 20 19.82 8.72 1.48
CA SER A 20 20.40 9.66 2.45
C SER A 20 19.71 9.61 3.82
N ARG A 21 18.41 9.30 3.85
CA ARG A 21 17.56 9.37 5.04
C ARG A 21 16.74 8.11 5.24
N ILE A 22 16.36 7.87 6.49
CA ILE A 22 15.45 6.80 6.89
C ILE A 22 14.38 7.37 7.83
N ALA A 23 13.12 7.09 7.51
CA ALA A 23 12.00 7.29 8.41
C ALA A 23 11.74 6.01 9.18
N VAL A 24 11.50 6.13 10.49
CA VAL A 24 11.31 5.00 11.40
C VAL A 24 10.07 5.25 12.24
N ALA A 25 9.13 4.31 12.23
CA ALA A 25 8.11 4.18 13.27
C ALA A 25 8.58 3.14 14.28
N ALA A 26 8.70 3.54 15.54
CA ALA A 26 8.98 2.67 16.66
C ALA A 26 7.69 2.40 17.45
N PHE A 27 7.26 1.15 17.46
CA PHE A 27 6.08 0.68 18.18
C PHE A 27 6.51 -0.02 19.46
N ASN A 28 6.34 0.64 20.60
CA ASN A 28 6.62 0.06 21.91
C ASN A 28 5.34 -0.57 22.50
N TYR A 29 5.35 -1.90 22.65
CA TYR A 29 4.24 -2.67 23.19
C TYR A 29 4.28 -2.67 24.72
N LEU A 30 3.31 -1.98 25.34
CA LEU A 30 3.21 -1.88 26.80
C LEU A 30 2.57 -3.14 27.42
N GLY A 31 3.27 -4.28 27.32
CA GLY A 31 3.12 -5.43 28.22
C GLY A 31 1.76 -6.13 28.34
N SER A 32 0.76 -5.87 27.48
CA SER A 32 -0.51 -6.62 27.54
C SER A 32 -0.33 -8.04 27.00
N THR A 33 -0.78 -9.02 27.79
CA THR A 33 -0.78 -10.46 27.48
C THR A 33 -2.11 -10.95 26.88
N ALA A 34 -3.07 -10.05 26.65
CA ALA A 34 -4.36 -10.37 26.07
C ALA A 34 -4.39 -10.04 24.58
N TYR A 35 -4.88 -10.98 23.75
CA TYR A 35 -5.32 -10.68 22.38
C TYR A 35 -6.37 -9.56 22.47
N GLY A 36 -6.00 -8.35 22.06
CA GLY A 36 -6.81 -7.15 22.23
C GLY A 36 -5.94 -5.96 22.62
N ASN A 37 -5.55 -5.18 21.60
CA ASN A 37 -4.97 -3.84 21.70
C ASN A 37 -4.04 -3.62 22.93
N PRO A 38 -2.83 -4.21 22.94
CA PRO A 38 -1.79 -3.75 23.87
C PRO A 38 -1.64 -2.25 23.61
N GLY A 39 -1.76 -1.41 24.65
CA GLY A 39 -1.45 0.01 24.48
C GLY A 39 -0.08 0.14 23.80
N VAL A 40 -0.06 0.67 22.58
CA VAL A 40 1.17 0.85 21.82
C VAL A 40 1.54 2.31 21.89
N ARG A 41 2.75 2.59 22.38
CA ARG A 41 3.35 3.91 22.21
C ARG A 41 4.11 3.91 20.91
N LEU A 42 3.65 4.73 19.99
CA LEU A 42 4.29 5.05 18.73
C LEU A 42 5.20 6.26 18.89
N ASN A 43 6.35 6.22 18.23
CA ASN A 43 7.17 7.39 17.91
C ASN A 43 7.64 7.28 16.46
N ILE A 44 7.44 8.34 15.67
CA ILE A 44 8.00 8.49 14.34
C ILE A 44 9.12 9.51 14.37
N PHE A 45 10.24 9.13 13.77
CA PHE A 45 11.36 10.02 13.54
C PHE A 45 11.99 9.78 12.17
N VAL A 46 12.70 10.79 11.69
CA VAL A 46 13.56 10.72 10.52
C VAL A 46 14.99 10.98 10.97
N GLN A 47 15.95 10.30 10.35
CA GLN A 47 17.36 10.56 10.57
C GLN A 47 18.16 10.23 9.30
N ASP A 48 19.43 10.62 9.28
CA ASP A 48 20.33 10.18 8.22
C ASP A 48 20.52 8.66 8.29
N LEU A 49 20.60 8.01 7.13
CA LEU A 49 20.81 6.57 7.03
C LEU A 49 22.17 6.17 7.63
N ALA A 50 23.20 6.97 7.37
CA ALA A 50 24.51 6.86 8.01
C ALA A 50 24.43 7.03 9.55
N GLY A 51 23.43 7.77 10.04
CA GLY A 51 23.21 8.10 11.44
C GLY A 51 23.49 9.58 11.74
N GLY A 52 22.87 10.10 12.80
CA GLY A 52 22.89 11.53 13.12
C GLY A 52 21.65 12.26 12.60
N ASN A 53 21.55 13.56 12.88
CA ASN A 53 20.47 14.46 12.41
C ASN A 53 19.05 13.91 12.62
N ARG A 54 18.82 13.24 13.76
CA ARG A 54 17.50 12.74 14.12
C ARG A 54 16.55 13.91 14.38
N VAL A 55 15.37 13.82 13.76
CA VAL A 55 14.22 14.68 14.00
C VAL A 55 13.04 13.80 14.38
N ASP A 56 12.53 13.98 15.59
CA ASP A 56 11.27 13.38 16.02
C ASP A 56 10.10 14.13 15.37
N LEU A 57 9.28 13.42 14.61
CA LEU A 57 8.17 14.01 13.86
C LEU A 57 6.86 13.91 14.64
N PHE A 58 6.63 12.78 15.31
CA PHE A 58 5.35 12.49 15.94
C PHE A 58 5.47 11.43 17.04
N SER A 59 4.55 11.44 18.00
CA SER A 59 4.36 10.34 18.94
C SER A 59 2.89 10.23 19.34
N SER A 60 2.43 9.00 19.58
CA SER A 60 1.02 8.76 19.92
C SER A 60 0.84 7.48 20.73
N THR A 61 -0.27 7.42 21.44
CA THR A 61 -0.82 6.20 22.04
C THR A 61 -2.23 5.87 21.53
N THR A 62 -2.76 6.68 20.62
CA THR A 62 -4.16 6.62 20.16
C THR A 62 -4.30 6.37 18.67
N VAL A 63 -3.23 6.54 17.89
CA VAL A 63 -3.16 6.23 16.46
C VAL A 63 -1.90 5.42 16.16
N THR A 64 -1.94 4.66 15.08
CA THR A 64 -0.77 4.02 14.49
C THR A 64 -0.40 4.73 13.19
N GLU A 65 0.88 4.97 13.00
CA GLU A 65 1.39 5.59 11.79
C GLU A 65 2.60 4.79 11.30
N TRP A 66 2.60 4.48 10.01
CA TRP A 66 3.61 3.65 9.36
C TRP A 66 4.27 4.46 8.25
N PRO A 67 5.59 4.67 8.25
CA PRO A 67 6.27 5.24 7.10
C PRO A 67 6.21 4.21 5.96
N ILE A 68 5.54 4.55 4.86
CA ILE A 68 5.31 3.62 3.74
C ILE A 68 6.11 4.00 2.49
N GLY A 69 6.79 5.14 2.49
CA GLY A 69 7.64 5.54 1.38
C GLY A 69 7.83 7.05 1.31
N TRP A 70 8.41 7.50 0.21
CA TRP A 70 8.76 8.89 -0.01
C TRP A 70 8.27 9.33 -1.38
N ASN A 71 7.81 10.57 -1.48
CA ASN A 71 7.43 11.18 -2.74
C ASN A 71 7.91 12.64 -2.78
N ASN A 72 8.67 13.02 -3.81
CA ASN A 72 9.21 14.38 -3.99
C ASN A 72 9.91 14.95 -2.73
N GLY A 73 10.67 14.10 -2.02
CA GLY A 73 11.40 14.49 -0.80
C GLY A 73 10.54 14.58 0.48
N HIS A 74 9.23 14.33 0.38
CA HIS A 74 8.30 14.24 1.50
C HIS A 74 8.08 12.78 1.92
N LEU A 75 7.79 12.59 3.20
CA LEU A 75 7.48 11.29 3.78
C LEU A 75 5.98 11.00 3.59
N ILE A 76 5.67 9.79 3.14
CA ILE A 76 4.30 9.28 3.07
C ILE A 76 4.08 8.33 4.24
N ILE A 77 3.01 8.59 4.99
CA ILE A 77 2.67 7.87 6.22
C ILE A 77 1.28 7.27 6.06
N ALA A 78 1.14 5.96 6.26
CA ALA A 78 -0.15 5.29 6.44
C ALA A 78 -0.61 5.46 7.88
N VAL A 79 -1.87 5.87 8.06
CA VAL A 79 -2.43 6.23 9.36
C VAL A 79 -3.62 5.35 9.63
N GLY A 80 -3.62 4.69 10.78
CA GLY A 80 -4.69 3.81 11.21
C GLY A 80 -5.02 3.95 12.69
N PRO A 81 -6.02 3.21 13.17
CA PRO A 81 -6.43 3.26 14.56
C PRO A 81 -5.32 2.76 15.50
N GLY A 82 -5.31 3.28 16.73
CA GLY A 82 -4.37 2.86 17.77
C GLY A 82 -4.50 1.38 18.11
N GLY A 83 -3.37 0.66 18.13
CA GLY A 83 -3.30 -0.70 18.69
C GLY A 83 -3.59 -1.86 17.74
N LEU A 84 -3.96 -1.59 16.50
CA LEU A 84 -4.08 -2.59 15.44
C LEU A 84 -2.76 -2.66 14.67
N VAL A 85 -1.74 -3.29 15.28
CA VAL A 85 -0.36 -3.33 14.74
C VAL A 85 -0.05 -4.66 14.04
N GLN A 86 -0.94 -5.66 14.18
CA GLN A 86 -0.78 -7.01 13.64
C GLN A 86 -2.15 -7.43 13.09
N TYR A 87 -2.21 -7.99 11.87
CA TYR A 87 -3.43 -8.43 11.14
C TYR A 87 -4.24 -7.34 10.45
N THR A 88 -3.66 -6.70 9.45
CA THR A 88 -4.29 -5.59 8.75
C THR A 88 -4.91 -6.04 7.43
N SER A 89 -6.24 -6.08 7.34
CA SER A 89 -6.96 -6.47 6.10
C SER A 89 -6.97 -5.38 5.02
N ASN A 90 -6.83 -4.10 5.38
CA ASN A 90 -6.75 -3.00 4.41
C ASN A 90 -5.28 -2.66 4.12
N ASN A 91 -4.95 -2.38 2.86
CA ASN A 91 -3.58 -2.15 2.41
C ASN A 91 -3.25 -0.66 2.35
N PRO A 92 -2.05 -0.26 2.80
CA PRO A 92 -1.15 -0.96 3.69
C PRO A 92 -1.57 -0.76 5.16
N TYR A 93 -1.31 -1.77 5.99
CA TYR A 93 -1.33 -1.65 7.46
C TYR A 93 -2.63 -1.13 8.11
N TYR A 94 -3.79 -1.43 7.52
CA TYR A 94 -5.11 -1.02 8.04
C TYR A 94 -5.23 0.49 8.11
N ALA A 95 -4.61 1.17 7.14
CA ALA A 95 -4.75 2.59 6.98
C ALA A 95 -6.23 2.98 6.76
N ASP A 96 -6.63 4.08 7.37
CA ASP A 96 -7.85 4.81 7.05
C ASP A 96 -7.55 5.98 6.09
N GLU A 97 -6.33 6.51 6.18
CA GLU A 97 -5.84 7.61 5.36
C GLU A 97 -4.31 7.61 5.26
N TYR A 98 -3.79 8.49 4.41
CA TYR A 98 -2.36 8.76 4.31
C TYR A 98 -2.05 10.23 4.59
N HIS A 99 -0.92 10.49 5.24
CA HIS A 99 -0.38 11.85 5.37
C HIS A 99 0.86 12.02 4.50
N VAL A 100 0.96 13.21 3.89
CA VAL A 100 2.20 13.68 3.27
C VAL A 100 2.84 14.66 4.23
N VAL A 101 4.05 14.35 4.67
CA VAL A 101 4.71 15.05 5.77
C VAL A 101 6.06 15.59 5.32
N ASN A 102 6.35 16.83 5.72
CA ASN A 102 7.68 17.39 5.61
C ASN A 102 8.61 16.65 6.59
N ALA A 103 9.50 15.83 6.05
CA ALA A 103 10.39 14.96 6.83
C ALA A 103 11.42 15.68 7.70
N THR A 104 11.56 17.01 7.57
CA THR A 104 12.49 17.82 8.38
C THR A 104 11.78 18.51 9.55
N THR A 105 10.48 18.76 9.45
CA THR A 105 9.73 19.55 10.43
C THR A 105 8.57 18.80 11.08
N GLY A 106 8.15 17.67 10.49
CA GLY A 106 6.95 16.95 10.89
C GLY A 106 5.65 17.62 10.44
N ALA A 107 5.73 18.76 9.74
CA ALA A 107 4.53 19.46 9.27
C ALA A 107 3.77 18.61 8.24
N ARG A 108 2.48 18.42 8.47
CA ARG A 108 1.57 17.76 7.54
C ARG A 108 1.25 18.71 6.38
N LEU A 109 1.53 18.27 5.16
CA LEU A 109 1.33 19.02 3.92
C LEU A 109 0.01 18.66 3.25
N ALA A 110 -0.41 17.40 3.33
CA ALA A 110 -1.68 16.92 2.80
C ALA A 110 -2.20 15.70 3.57
N THR A 111 -3.51 15.47 3.47
CA THR A 111 -4.19 14.25 3.93
C THR A 111 -4.93 13.63 2.75
N VAL A 112 -4.60 12.37 2.45
CA VAL A 112 -5.22 11.57 1.40
C VAL A 112 -6.13 10.52 2.06
N GLY A 113 -7.40 10.85 2.24
CA GLY A 113 -8.39 9.99 2.92
C GLY A 113 -9.27 9.18 1.96
N GLY A 114 -9.75 8.03 2.43
CA GLY A 114 -10.76 7.22 1.73
C GLY A 114 -10.26 6.49 0.47
N CYS A 115 -8.96 6.19 0.41
CA CYS A 115 -8.28 5.66 -0.77
C CYS A 115 -7.35 4.49 -0.43
N VAL A 116 -7.89 3.46 0.23
CA VAL A 116 -7.11 2.35 0.83
C VAL A 116 -7.37 1.01 0.14
N GLU A 117 -7.75 1.07 -1.14
CA GLU A 117 -8.27 -0.08 -1.92
C GLU A 117 -7.17 -0.99 -2.51
N GLY A 118 -5.90 -0.67 -2.27
CA GLY A 118 -4.80 -1.19 -3.07
C GLY A 118 -3.40 -0.92 -2.55
N PRO A 119 -2.38 -1.53 -3.19
CA PRO A 119 -1.01 -1.05 -3.07
C PRO A 119 -0.91 0.43 -3.47
N VAL A 120 -0.16 1.21 -2.68
CA VAL A 120 0.13 2.60 -3.03
C VAL A 120 1.27 2.69 -4.06
N VAL A 121 1.24 3.73 -4.87
CA VAL A 121 2.26 3.97 -5.92
C VAL A 121 2.70 5.43 -5.95
N ARG A 122 3.67 5.77 -6.80
CA ARG A 122 4.14 7.15 -6.95
C ARG A 122 3.02 8.11 -7.34
N GLY A 123 2.14 7.70 -8.26
CA GLY A 123 1.00 8.50 -8.69
C GLY A 123 -0.01 8.81 -7.58
N GLY A 124 -0.08 8.00 -6.53
CA GLY A 124 -1.03 8.18 -5.43
C GLY A 124 -1.58 6.86 -4.89
N ALA A 125 -2.82 6.91 -4.42
CA ALA A 125 -3.54 5.76 -3.88
C ALA A 125 -4.88 5.57 -4.58
N ALA A 126 -5.19 4.32 -4.96
CA ALA A 126 -6.44 3.95 -5.61
C ALA A 126 -7.65 4.20 -4.68
N CYS A 127 -8.75 4.68 -5.26
CA CYS A 127 -9.95 5.03 -4.50
C CYS A 127 -11.22 4.51 -5.17
N ILE A 128 -12.19 4.20 -4.32
CA ILE A 128 -13.60 4.16 -4.66
C ILE A 128 -14.25 5.40 -4.04
N PHE A 129 -14.64 6.37 -4.86
CA PHE A 129 -15.33 7.56 -4.39
C PHE A 129 -16.82 7.27 -4.23
N ASN A 130 -17.33 7.31 -3.00
CA ASN A 130 -18.75 7.18 -2.71
C ASN A 130 -19.48 8.47 -3.12
N GLU A 131 -20.33 8.39 -4.15
CA GLU A 131 -21.18 9.50 -4.59
C GLU A 131 -22.66 9.15 -4.37
N PRO A 132 -23.56 10.14 -4.29
CA PRO A 132 -24.98 9.90 -4.02
C PRO A 132 -25.69 9.00 -5.04
N THR A 133 -25.26 9.02 -6.30
CA THR A 133 -25.92 8.30 -7.39
C THR A 133 -25.20 7.01 -7.75
N GLN A 134 -23.87 7.03 -7.77
CA GLN A 134 -23.05 5.90 -8.21
C GLN A 134 -21.59 6.13 -7.82
N ASN A 135 -20.95 5.12 -7.24
CA ASN A 135 -19.52 5.19 -6.93
C ASN A 135 -18.69 5.52 -8.16
N VAL A 136 -17.51 6.11 -7.98
CA VAL A 136 -16.59 6.45 -9.07
C VAL A 136 -15.22 5.86 -8.77
N LEU A 137 -14.66 5.13 -9.74
CA LEU A 137 -13.29 4.61 -9.64
C LEU A 137 -12.29 5.71 -10.00
N GLY A 138 -11.16 5.72 -9.31
CA GLY A 138 -10.09 6.65 -9.60
C GLY A 138 -8.98 6.55 -8.57
N TYR A 139 -8.30 7.66 -8.34
CA TYR A 139 -7.26 7.75 -7.33
C TYR A 139 -7.16 9.17 -6.77
N ARG A 140 -6.43 9.29 -5.65
CA ARG A 140 -5.96 10.58 -5.16
C ARG A 140 -4.45 10.62 -5.23
N SER A 141 -3.92 11.69 -5.82
CA SER A 141 -2.49 11.99 -5.79
C SER A 141 -2.05 12.43 -4.40
N TRP A 142 -0.74 12.48 -4.18
CA TRP A 142 -0.15 12.82 -2.88
C TRP A 142 -0.36 14.29 -2.45
N ASP A 143 -0.76 15.17 -3.36
CA ASP A 143 -1.27 16.52 -3.05
C ASP A 143 -2.78 16.53 -2.73
N ALA A 144 -3.38 15.35 -2.54
CA ALA A 144 -4.79 15.10 -2.25
C ALA A 144 -5.78 15.46 -3.38
N ILE A 145 -5.28 15.78 -4.58
CA ILE A 145 -6.13 16.02 -5.75
C ILE A 145 -6.79 14.70 -6.18
N ARG A 146 -8.09 14.79 -6.48
CA ARG A 146 -8.89 13.67 -6.97
C ARG A 146 -8.77 13.56 -8.49
N HIS A 147 -8.54 12.34 -8.94
CA HIS A 147 -8.55 11.96 -10.35
C HIS A 147 -9.60 10.86 -10.54
N SER A 148 -10.66 11.19 -11.27
CA SER A 148 -11.75 10.25 -11.57
C SER A 148 -11.55 9.61 -12.93
N PHE A 149 -11.84 8.31 -13.03
CA PHE A 149 -11.91 7.60 -14.30
C PHE A 149 -13.36 7.45 -14.72
N VAL A 150 -13.94 6.29 -14.46
CA VAL A 150 -15.31 5.96 -14.84
C VAL A 150 -16.19 5.89 -13.59
N PRO A 151 -17.48 6.26 -13.72
CA PRO A 151 -18.48 5.76 -12.78
C PRO A 151 -18.34 4.24 -12.66
N GLN A 152 -18.50 3.73 -11.46
CA GLN A 152 -18.41 2.32 -11.13
C GLN A 152 -19.83 1.74 -11.24
N PRO A 153 -20.26 1.14 -12.37
CA PRO A 153 -21.47 0.31 -12.36
C PRO A 153 -21.16 -1.06 -11.72
N TYR A 154 -19.87 -1.31 -11.45
CA TYR A 154 -19.27 -2.58 -11.06
C TYR A 154 -18.79 -2.49 -9.61
N SER A 155 -19.70 -2.63 -8.64
CA SER A 155 -19.36 -2.73 -7.19
C SER A 155 -18.52 -3.98 -6.85
N ASN A 156 -17.89 -4.58 -7.85
CA ASN A 156 -17.24 -5.88 -7.80
C ASN A 156 -15.77 -5.83 -8.24
N LEU A 157 -15.11 -4.69 -8.39
CA LEU A 157 -13.66 -4.67 -8.68
C LEU A 157 -12.85 -4.50 -7.41
N GLN A 158 -12.28 -5.60 -6.91
CA GLN A 158 -11.36 -5.60 -5.76
C GLN A 158 -10.35 -6.75 -5.84
N PRO A 159 -9.09 -6.52 -5.42
CA PRO A 159 -8.52 -5.22 -5.02
C PRO A 159 -8.28 -4.28 -6.21
N LEU A 160 -7.99 -3.00 -5.97
CA LEU A 160 -7.68 -2.02 -7.03
C LEU A 160 -6.20 -1.61 -6.98
N ALA A 161 -5.45 -1.83 -8.05
CA ALA A 161 -4.05 -1.41 -8.15
C ALA A 161 -3.87 -0.28 -9.17
N LEU A 162 -3.30 0.85 -8.75
CA LEU A 162 -2.99 2.00 -9.61
C LEU A 162 -1.65 1.79 -10.33
N THR A 163 -1.58 2.10 -11.62
CA THR A 163 -0.30 2.16 -12.33
C THR A 163 0.60 3.25 -11.75
N PRO A 164 1.94 3.12 -11.77
CA PRO A 164 2.84 4.13 -11.20
C PRO A 164 2.65 5.55 -11.75
N ASP A 165 2.26 5.70 -13.02
CA ASP A 165 1.95 6.97 -13.65
C ASP A 165 0.57 7.55 -13.32
N GLY A 166 -0.29 6.79 -12.66
CA GLY A 166 -1.64 7.20 -12.30
C GLY A 166 -2.64 7.20 -13.46
N ASN A 167 -2.33 6.61 -14.62
CA ASN A 167 -3.24 6.67 -15.76
C ASN A 167 -4.27 5.53 -15.81
N ARG A 168 -4.05 4.42 -15.08
CA ARG A 168 -4.92 3.25 -15.11
C ARG A 168 -5.02 2.56 -13.74
N LEU A 169 -6.14 1.90 -13.48
CA LEU A 169 -6.26 0.89 -12.42
C LEU A 169 -6.31 -0.50 -13.04
N ALA A 170 -5.94 -1.51 -12.25
CA ALA A 170 -6.32 -2.90 -12.46
C ALA A 170 -7.19 -3.36 -11.29
N GLY A 171 -8.23 -4.15 -11.57
CA GLY A 171 -9.04 -4.79 -10.54
C GLY A 171 -9.40 -6.23 -10.90
N SER A 172 -9.87 -6.98 -9.91
CA SER A 172 -10.42 -8.33 -10.12
C SER A 172 -11.92 -8.34 -9.87
N THR A 173 -12.69 -8.96 -10.75
CA THR A 173 -14.14 -9.10 -10.54
C THR A 173 -14.45 -9.95 -9.29
N LEU A 174 -15.44 -9.55 -8.49
CA LEU A 174 -15.94 -10.35 -7.37
C LEU A 174 -16.69 -11.56 -7.94
N GLY A 175 -16.54 -12.68 -7.27
CA GLY A 175 -17.05 -13.98 -7.70
C GLY A 175 -16.20 -15.10 -7.11
N GLN A 176 -16.37 -16.31 -7.64
CA GLN A 176 -15.50 -17.44 -7.28
C GLN A 176 -14.05 -17.07 -7.60
N LEU A 177 -13.13 -17.31 -6.65
CA LEU A 177 -11.75 -16.85 -6.75
C LEU A 177 -11.03 -17.35 -8.02
N ALA A 178 -11.39 -18.53 -8.51
CA ALA A 178 -10.82 -19.12 -9.73
C ALA A 178 -11.35 -18.47 -11.03
N ASP A 179 -12.53 -17.85 -10.99
CA ASP A 179 -13.20 -17.28 -12.17
C ASP A 179 -13.10 -15.76 -12.26
N ARG A 180 -12.32 -15.12 -11.37
CA ARG A 180 -12.21 -13.66 -11.36
C ARG A 180 -11.46 -13.19 -12.60
N HIS A 181 -12.14 -12.41 -13.42
CA HIS A 181 -11.53 -11.71 -14.56
C HIS A 181 -10.71 -10.53 -14.04
N LEU A 182 -9.62 -10.23 -14.74
CA LEU A 182 -8.86 -9.00 -14.49
C LEU A 182 -9.40 -7.90 -15.40
N ASP A 183 -9.61 -6.71 -14.86
CA ASP A 183 -10.10 -5.55 -15.58
C ASP A 183 -9.10 -4.41 -15.52
N LEU A 184 -8.88 -3.74 -16.64
CA LEU A 184 -8.18 -2.46 -16.71
C LEU A 184 -9.20 -1.33 -16.73
N VAL A 185 -8.99 -0.33 -15.89
CA VAL A 185 -9.87 0.84 -15.76
C VAL A 185 -9.10 2.10 -16.10
N SER A 186 -9.68 2.96 -16.93
CA SER A 186 -9.14 4.28 -17.24
C SER A 186 -10.27 5.27 -17.52
N ALA A 187 -9.94 6.53 -17.81
CA ALA A 187 -10.95 7.52 -18.20
C ALA A 187 -11.76 7.13 -19.45
N SER A 188 -11.25 6.24 -20.31
CA SER A 188 -11.95 5.82 -21.52
C SER A 188 -12.93 4.67 -21.30
N GLY A 189 -12.89 3.99 -20.15
CA GLY A 189 -13.72 2.80 -19.93
C GLY A 189 -13.06 1.73 -19.06
N VAL A 190 -13.74 0.59 -19.00
CA VAL A 190 -13.25 -0.67 -18.43
C VAL A 190 -12.99 -1.64 -19.57
N THR A 191 -11.85 -2.33 -19.53
CA THR A 191 -11.47 -3.38 -20.48
C THR A 191 -11.20 -4.66 -19.71
N GLU A 192 -12.01 -5.69 -19.97
CA GLU A 192 -11.79 -7.03 -19.44
C GLU A 192 -10.61 -7.70 -20.16
N LEU A 193 -9.73 -8.31 -19.39
CA LEU A 193 -8.60 -9.09 -19.89
C LEU A 193 -8.99 -10.57 -19.99
N GLU A 194 -8.39 -11.28 -20.95
CA GLU A 194 -8.63 -12.72 -21.13
C GLU A 194 -8.02 -13.59 -20.00
N VAL A 195 -7.22 -12.99 -19.12
CA VAL A 195 -6.61 -13.68 -17.99
C VAL A 195 -7.50 -13.61 -16.74
N ARG A 196 -7.35 -14.64 -15.90
CA ARG A 196 -8.09 -14.76 -14.64
C ARG A 196 -7.15 -14.80 -13.44
N GLY A 197 -7.62 -14.24 -12.34
CA GLY A 197 -6.93 -14.27 -11.06
C GLY A 197 -7.26 -13.07 -10.16
N ILE A 198 -6.37 -12.82 -9.23
CA ILE A 198 -6.48 -11.76 -8.22
C ILE A 198 -5.36 -10.76 -8.47
N VAL A 199 -5.69 -9.51 -8.78
CA VAL A 199 -4.73 -8.42 -8.91
C VAL A 199 -3.92 -8.30 -7.61
N GLN A 200 -2.60 -8.16 -7.73
CA GLN A 200 -1.72 -7.93 -6.60
C GLN A 200 -1.04 -6.56 -6.64
N GLY A 201 -0.75 -6.03 -7.84
CA GLY A 201 -0.08 -4.74 -7.98
C GLY A 201 0.59 -4.57 -9.34
N TRP A 202 1.18 -3.42 -9.60
CA TRP A 202 1.95 -3.13 -10.81
C TRP A 202 3.45 -3.11 -10.51
N LEU A 203 4.26 -3.64 -11.42
CA LEU A 203 5.72 -3.44 -11.39
C LEU A 203 6.11 -2.12 -12.07
N ASP A 204 5.46 -1.84 -13.19
CA ASP A 204 5.58 -0.60 -13.97
C ASP A 204 4.24 -0.32 -14.68
N ASN A 205 4.22 0.54 -15.70
CA ASN A 205 2.98 0.93 -16.38
C ASN A 205 2.41 -0.14 -17.31
N GLU A 206 3.14 -1.23 -17.58
CA GLU A 206 2.80 -2.26 -18.57
C GLU A 206 2.79 -3.68 -17.97
N HIS A 207 3.40 -3.88 -16.79
CA HIS A 207 3.52 -5.19 -16.17
C HIS A 207 2.68 -5.29 -14.88
N LEU A 208 1.60 -6.09 -14.95
CA LEU A 208 0.66 -6.34 -13.86
C LEU A 208 1.00 -7.66 -13.16
N VAL A 209 1.10 -7.64 -11.83
CA VAL A 209 1.22 -8.85 -11.02
C VAL A 209 -0.16 -9.33 -10.60
N TYR A 210 -0.42 -10.61 -10.80
CA TYR A 210 -1.66 -11.26 -10.37
C TYR A 210 -1.41 -12.66 -9.82
N PHE A 211 -2.29 -13.11 -8.93
CA PHE A 211 -2.27 -14.45 -8.34
C PHE A 211 -3.37 -15.32 -8.93
N THR A 212 -3.06 -16.58 -9.24
CA THR A 212 -4.05 -17.56 -9.69
C THR A 212 -4.25 -18.63 -8.61
N VAL A 213 -5.51 -18.88 -8.25
CA VAL A 213 -5.86 -19.91 -7.25
C VAL A 213 -5.52 -21.32 -7.73
N GLU A 214 -5.77 -21.62 -9.00
CA GLU A 214 -5.60 -22.96 -9.58
C GLU A 214 -4.18 -23.50 -9.43
N THR A 215 -3.18 -22.66 -9.71
CA THR A 215 -1.78 -23.05 -9.60
C THR A 215 -1.12 -22.60 -8.29
N ASN A 216 -1.84 -21.85 -7.45
CA ASN A 216 -1.33 -21.21 -6.23
C ASN A 216 -0.02 -20.44 -6.46
N LYS A 217 0.03 -19.64 -7.54
CA LYS A 217 1.22 -18.89 -7.96
C LYS A 217 0.87 -17.48 -8.41
N SER A 218 1.84 -16.59 -8.31
CA SER A 218 1.79 -15.26 -8.91
C SER A 218 2.43 -15.28 -10.30
N PHE A 219 1.92 -14.41 -11.17
CA PHE A 219 2.34 -14.21 -12.54
C PHE A 219 2.50 -12.72 -12.81
N ILE A 220 3.36 -12.40 -13.77
CA ILE A 220 3.52 -11.07 -14.35
C ILE A 220 2.89 -11.12 -15.72
N LEU A 221 1.85 -10.32 -15.94
CA LEU A 221 1.21 -10.09 -17.23
C LEU A 221 1.82 -8.83 -17.86
N ASP A 222 2.31 -8.95 -19.09
CA ASP A 222 2.48 -7.81 -19.98
C ASP A 222 1.11 -7.45 -20.58
N VAL A 223 0.55 -6.30 -20.21
CA VAL A 223 -0.80 -5.90 -20.65
C VAL A 223 -0.85 -5.41 -22.09
N VAL A 224 0.30 -5.20 -22.74
CA VAL A 224 0.40 -4.81 -24.15
C VAL A 224 0.33 -6.06 -25.03
N THR A 225 1.06 -7.12 -24.65
CA THR A 225 1.12 -8.36 -25.44
C THR A 225 0.14 -9.43 -25.00
N GLY A 226 -0.40 -9.34 -23.78
CA GLY A 226 -1.27 -10.36 -23.18
C GLY A 226 -0.51 -11.60 -22.69
N VAL A 227 0.82 -11.57 -22.69
CA VAL A 227 1.66 -12.73 -22.29
C VAL A 227 1.93 -12.70 -20.79
N SER A 228 1.74 -13.85 -20.14
CA SER A 228 2.05 -14.03 -18.72
C SER A 228 3.32 -14.88 -18.50
N ALA A 229 4.13 -14.46 -17.55
CA ALA A 229 5.28 -15.21 -17.03
C ALA A 229 5.10 -15.51 -15.54
N ALA A 230 5.41 -16.73 -15.11
CA ALA A 230 5.33 -17.08 -13.69
C ALA A 230 6.40 -16.32 -12.88
N VAL A 231 6.03 -15.79 -11.72
CA VAL A 231 6.99 -15.25 -10.76
C VAL A 231 7.80 -16.40 -10.18
N PRO A 232 9.14 -16.39 -10.26
CA PRO A 232 9.96 -17.45 -9.67
C PRO A 232 9.73 -17.53 -8.16
N GLN A 233 9.30 -18.68 -7.66
CA GLN A 233 9.22 -18.94 -6.21
C GLN A 233 10.47 -19.72 -5.77
N ALA A 234 11.19 -19.19 -4.79
CA ALA A 234 12.08 -20.02 -3.99
C ALA A 234 11.25 -21.08 -3.25
N ALA A 235 11.80 -22.28 -3.04
CA ALA A 235 11.07 -23.47 -2.57
C ALA A 235 9.97 -23.16 -1.53
N PRO A 236 8.74 -23.70 -1.71
CA PRO A 236 7.60 -23.31 -0.91
C PRO A 236 7.87 -23.57 0.57
N LYS A 237 7.74 -22.54 1.41
CA LYS A 237 7.48 -22.78 2.83
C LYS A 237 6.15 -23.53 2.94
N PRO A 238 6.01 -24.50 3.87
CA PRO A 238 4.84 -25.38 3.93
C PRO A 238 3.49 -24.66 4.12
N LEU A 239 3.50 -23.41 4.55
CA LEU A 239 2.31 -22.57 4.75
C LEU A 239 2.68 -21.13 4.39
N PRO A 240 1.82 -20.36 3.68
CA PRO A 240 1.92 -18.92 3.72
C PRO A 240 1.63 -18.45 5.15
N ASP A 241 2.39 -17.48 5.67
CA ASP A 241 2.16 -16.90 7.00
C ASP A 241 0.80 -16.16 7.10
N SER A 242 0.10 -16.01 5.97
CA SER A 242 -1.26 -15.46 5.86
C SER A 242 -2.13 -16.27 4.89
N PRO A 243 -3.38 -16.59 5.23
CA PRO A 243 -4.35 -17.18 4.30
C PRO A 243 -4.88 -16.17 3.25
N ASP A 244 -4.49 -14.89 3.35
CA ASP A 244 -4.91 -13.85 2.42
C ASP A 244 -3.82 -13.60 1.34
N PRO A 245 -4.06 -13.98 0.07
CA PRO A 245 -3.09 -13.77 -1.02
C PRO A 245 -2.81 -12.29 -1.32
N TYR A 246 -3.62 -11.38 -0.75
CA TYR A 246 -3.43 -9.94 -0.81
C TYR A 246 -2.23 -9.45 0.02
N LEU A 247 -1.85 -10.17 1.08
CA LEU A 247 -0.77 -9.76 1.98
C LEU A 247 0.64 -10.01 1.43
N HIS A 248 0.77 -10.59 0.23
CA HIS A 248 2.08 -10.82 -0.40
C HIS A 248 2.63 -9.59 -1.15
N PHE A 249 1.79 -8.59 -1.44
CA PHE A 249 2.19 -7.37 -2.14
C PHE A 249 1.80 -6.15 -1.29
N LEU A 250 2.56 -5.94 -0.21
CA LEU A 250 2.46 -4.71 0.59
C LEU A 250 2.98 -3.55 -0.26
N GLY A 251 2.11 -2.58 -0.56
CA GLY A 251 2.50 -1.40 -1.29
C GLY A 251 3.30 -0.48 -0.40
N THR A 252 4.61 -0.42 -0.60
CA THR A 252 5.38 0.78 -0.27
C THR A 252 5.43 1.66 -1.50
N VAL A 253 5.49 2.99 -1.33
CA VAL A 253 5.60 3.90 -2.48
C VAL A 253 6.92 3.59 -3.20
N PRO A 254 6.90 3.15 -4.48
CA PRO A 254 8.11 2.77 -5.19
C PRO A 254 9.08 3.94 -5.29
N GLN A 255 10.33 3.71 -4.92
CA GLN A 255 11.38 4.73 -4.98
C GLN A 255 11.70 5.11 -6.43
N GLN A 256 12.08 6.37 -6.66
CA GLN A 256 12.64 6.81 -7.92
C GLN A 256 14.15 6.60 -7.90
N MET A 257 14.66 5.65 -8.68
CA MET A 257 16.08 5.63 -9.02
C MET A 257 16.31 6.75 -10.04
N SER A 258 17.13 7.72 -9.65
CA SER A 258 17.60 8.82 -10.51
C SER A 258 18.63 8.33 -11.51
#